data_AF-A0A924BWR9-F1
#
_entry.id   AF-A0A924BWR9-F1
#
_cell.length_a   1.000
_cell.length_b   1.000
_cell.length_c   1.000
_cell.angle_alpha   90.00
_cell.angle_beta   90.00
_cell.angle_gamma   90.00
#
_symmetry.space_group_name_H-M   'P 1'
#
loop_
_entity.id
_entity.type
_entity.pdbx_description
1 polymer ?
#
loop_
_entity_poly.entity_id
_entity_poly.type
_entity_poly.pdbx_seq_one_letter_code
_entity_poly.pdbx_strand_id
1 'polypeptide(L)'
;MRGLAIGLAAALLGASGASASVLTFDRATACGASICGNFAPISQSYGDTALIDVSYSSLSAFGNSSVLQSNAFFWKSNYGDLTDVVYGGDTDTSVLQIKFTALQGATLQLNGFQAAGWPNTSYNAEVRYYDLNYNPLGNELFVAPGT
;
A
#
# COMPACT_ATOMS: atom_id res chain seq x y z
N MET A 1 -8.36 67.13 0.18
CA MET A 1 -8.67 65.75 -0.26
C MET A 1 -7.36 64.99 -0.36
N ARG A 2 -7.03 64.14 0.63
CA ARG A 2 -5.81 63.32 0.65
C ARG A 2 -6.22 61.87 0.51
N GLY A 3 -5.64 61.20 -0.49
CA GLY A 3 -6.12 59.94 -1.06
C GLY A 3 -5.97 58.70 -0.17
N LEU A 4 -6.84 57.75 -0.47
CA LEU A 4 -6.90 56.36 -0.02
C LEU A 4 -5.62 55.58 -0.36
N ALA A 5 -5.27 54.60 0.48
CA ALA A 5 -4.59 53.39 0.04
C ALA A 5 -5.19 52.19 0.80
N ILE A 6 -6.02 51.41 0.09
CA ILE A 6 -6.55 50.12 0.54
C ILE A 6 -5.47 49.08 0.26
N GLY A 7 -4.89 48.50 1.30
CA GLY A 7 -3.95 47.40 1.19
C GLY A 7 -4.67 46.10 0.84
N LEU A 8 -4.48 45.61 -0.38
CA LEU A 8 -4.95 44.30 -0.82
C LEU A 8 -3.98 43.24 -0.25
N ALA A 9 -4.38 42.57 0.84
CA ALA A 9 -3.65 41.40 1.33
C ALA A 9 -3.89 40.23 0.37
N ALA A 10 -2.90 39.94 -0.47
CA ALA A 10 -2.90 38.74 -1.31
C ALA A 10 -2.72 37.51 -0.41
N ALA A 11 -3.80 36.74 -0.23
CA ALA A 11 -3.71 35.39 0.31
C ALA A 11 -2.94 34.53 -0.71
N LEU A 12 -1.66 34.27 -0.45
CA LEU A 12 -0.94 33.18 -1.09
C LEU A 12 -1.61 31.88 -0.67
N LEU A 13 -2.55 31.40 -1.47
CA LEU A 13 -2.99 30.01 -1.46
C LEU A 13 -1.77 29.17 -1.84
N GLY A 14 -1.03 28.71 -0.82
CA GLY A 14 0.03 27.74 -1.00
C GLY A 14 -0.59 26.46 -1.55
N ALA A 15 -0.38 26.21 -2.84
CA ALA A 15 -0.68 24.93 -3.43
C ALA A 15 0.19 23.88 -2.73
N SER A 16 -0.43 23.01 -1.94
CA SER A 16 0.25 21.82 -1.44
C SER A 16 0.63 20.97 -2.66
N GLY A 17 1.93 20.80 -2.89
CA GLY A 17 2.42 19.94 -3.95
C GLY A 17 1.92 18.51 -3.74
N ALA A 18 1.32 17.92 -4.77
CA ALA A 18 0.95 16.51 -4.75
C ALA A 18 2.23 15.67 -4.56
N SER A 19 2.24 14.83 -3.54
CA SER A 19 3.34 13.88 -3.27
C SER A 19 2.83 12.48 -3.55
N ALA A 20 3.56 11.72 -4.39
CA ALA A 20 3.28 10.31 -4.64
C ALA A 20 4.40 9.48 -4.02
N SER A 21 4.02 8.46 -3.25
CA SER A 21 4.93 7.44 -2.75
C SER A 21 4.68 6.14 -3.49
N VAL A 22 5.73 5.38 -3.78
CA VAL A 22 5.66 4.05 -4.39
C VAL A 22 6.28 3.06 -3.42
N LEU A 23 5.52 2.04 -3.04
CA LEU A 23 6.02 0.91 -2.27
C LEU A 23 6.57 -0.14 -3.25
N THR A 24 7.89 -0.21 -3.37
CA THR A 24 8.58 -1.14 -4.28
C THR A 24 9.00 -2.44 -3.61
N PHE A 25 8.85 -2.54 -2.29
CA PHE A 25 9.33 -3.64 -1.45
C PHE A 25 10.81 -3.97 -1.66
N ASP A 26 11.62 -2.94 -1.93
CA ASP A 26 13.06 -3.03 -2.16
C ASP A 26 13.74 -3.93 -1.11
N ARG A 27 14.38 -4.99 -1.59
CA ARG A 27 15.03 -6.02 -0.78
C ARG A 27 16.03 -5.46 0.26
N ALA A 28 16.66 -4.32 0.00
CA ALA A 28 17.63 -3.72 0.92
C ALA A 28 16.98 -3.01 2.12
N THR A 29 15.69 -2.65 2.03
CA THR A 29 15.03 -1.77 3.03
C THR A 29 13.71 -2.32 3.57
N ALA A 30 13.01 -3.17 2.81
CA ALA A 30 11.65 -3.61 3.15
C ALA A 30 11.56 -4.45 4.43
N CYS A 31 12.64 -5.11 4.84
CA CYS A 31 12.70 -5.97 6.03
C CYS A 31 13.47 -5.31 7.18
N GLY A 32 13.51 -3.97 7.21
CA GLY A 32 14.12 -3.19 8.28
C GLY A 32 15.64 -3.15 8.17
N ALA A 33 16.35 -3.54 9.23
CA ALA A 33 17.81 -3.44 9.28
C ALA A 33 18.55 -4.56 8.51
N SER A 34 17.84 -5.55 7.98
CA SER A 34 18.41 -6.67 7.25
C SER A 34 17.91 -6.72 5.81
N ILE A 35 18.76 -7.22 4.91
CA ILE A 35 18.37 -7.54 3.54
C ILE A 35 17.28 -8.61 3.58
N CYS A 36 16.18 -8.41 2.86
CA CYS A 36 15.11 -9.39 2.76
C CYS A 36 15.59 -10.70 2.11
N GLY A 37 15.25 -11.81 2.76
CA GLY A 37 15.22 -13.15 2.15
C GLY A 37 13.77 -13.56 1.90
N ASN A 38 13.55 -14.63 1.12
CA ASN A 38 12.20 -15.20 0.99
C ASN A 38 11.65 -15.53 2.39
N PHE A 39 10.34 -15.32 2.57
CA PHE A 39 9.65 -15.47 3.85
C PHE A 39 10.07 -14.47 4.95
N ALA A 40 10.93 -13.49 4.64
CA ALA A 40 11.24 -12.45 5.61
C ALA A 40 9.99 -11.56 5.82
N PRO A 41 9.62 -11.25 7.08
CA PRO A 41 8.52 -10.34 7.32
C PRO A 41 8.88 -8.94 6.84
N ILE A 42 7.91 -8.27 6.21
CA ILE A 42 8.02 -6.84 5.89
C ILE A 42 8.05 -6.06 7.21
N SER A 43 8.94 -5.07 7.32
CA SER A 43 9.03 -4.20 8.47
C SER A 43 7.73 -3.42 8.63
N GLN A 44 7.22 -3.32 9.86
CA GLN A 44 6.04 -2.50 10.15
C GLN A 44 6.27 -1.02 9.80
N SER A 45 7.52 -0.55 9.84
CA SER A 45 7.84 0.83 9.45
C SER A 45 8.03 1.03 7.94
N TYR A 46 7.91 -0.02 7.12
CA TYR A 46 8.10 0.13 5.69
C TYR A 46 6.90 0.85 5.06
N GLY A 47 7.18 1.93 4.33
CA GLY A 47 6.14 2.78 3.74
C GLY A 47 5.59 3.86 4.66
N ASP A 48 5.91 3.84 5.96
CA ASP A 48 5.55 4.90 6.88
C ASP A 48 6.22 6.22 6.49
N THR A 49 5.47 7.30 6.66
CA THR A 49 5.94 8.67 6.49
C THR A 49 5.35 9.55 7.59
N ALA A 50 5.72 10.83 7.61
CA ALA A 50 5.07 11.78 8.51
C ALA A 50 3.55 11.95 8.27
N LEU A 51 3.04 11.52 7.11
CA LEU A 51 1.66 11.74 6.67
C LEU A 51 0.83 10.45 6.58
N ILE A 52 1.47 9.28 6.64
CA ILE A 52 0.82 7.98 6.42
C ILE A 52 1.47 6.96 7.33
N ASP A 53 0.64 6.19 8.03
CA ASP A 53 1.01 4.95 8.72
C ASP A 53 0.53 3.76 7.86
N VAL A 54 1.43 2.84 7.55
CA VAL A 54 1.18 1.68 6.71
C VAL A 54 1.30 0.44 7.56
N SER A 55 0.26 -0.40 7.56
CA SER A 55 0.30 -1.68 8.26
C SER A 55 0.00 -2.84 7.33
N TYR A 56 0.59 -3.99 7.68
CA TYR A 56 0.54 -5.20 6.88
C TYR A 56 -0.04 -6.33 7.72
N SER A 57 -0.92 -7.12 7.15
CA SER A 57 -1.42 -8.33 7.81
C SER A 57 -1.91 -9.35 6.80
N SER A 58 -2.01 -10.60 7.25
CA SER A 58 -2.62 -11.68 6.49
C SER A 58 -3.94 -12.07 7.15
N LEU A 59 -5.00 -12.11 6.36
CA LEU A 59 -6.38 -12.32 6.83
C LEU A 59 -6.94 -13.66 6.35
N SER A 60 -7.94 -14.18 7.07
CA SER A 60 -8.63 -15.42 6.69
C SER A 60 -9.60 -15.24 5.51
N ALA A 61 -10.02 -14.00 5.24
CA ALA A 61 -10.88 -13.62 4.11
C ALA A 61 -10.79 -12.09 3.87
N PHE A 62 -11.45 -11.58 2.83
CA PHE A 62 -11.56 -10.12 2.63
C PHE A 62 -12.36 -9.41 3.74
N GLY A 63 -12.11 -8.11 3.91
CA GLY A 63 -12.87 -7.24 4.81
C GLY A 63 -12.49 -7.39 6.29
N ASN A 64 -13.47 -7.19 7.19
CA ASN A 64 -13.28 -7.32 8.64
C ASN A 64 -13.29 -8.80 9.06
N SER A 65 -12.24 -9.52 8.70
CA SER A 65 -12.07 -10.95 9.01
C SER A 65 -10.93 -11.16 10.01
N SER A 66 -10.75 -12.41 10.46
CA SER A 66 -9.72 -12.75 11.43
C SER A 66 -8.33 -12.52 10.85
N VAL A 67 -7.48 -11.85 11.62
CA VAL A 67 -6.05 -11.73 11.33
C VAL A 67 -5.40 -13.09 11.63
N LEU A 68 -4.85 -13.72 10.60
CA LEU A 68 -4.05 -14.95 10.73
C LEU A 68 -2.64 -14.62 11.20
N GLN A 69 -2.04 -13.59 10.61
CA GLN A 69 -0.69 -13.14 10.93
C GLN A 69 -0.62 -11.61 10.88
N SER A 70 0.11 -11.01 11.82
CA SER A 70 0.25 -9.55 11.96
C SER A 70 1.30 -8.95 11.02
N ASN A 71 1.78 -9.71 10.03
CA ASN A 71 2.78 -9.29 9.07
C ASN A 71 2.37 -9.74 7.65
N ALA A 72 2.99 -9.11 6.66
CA ALA A 72 3.14 -9.65 5.31
C ALA A 72 4.59 -10.10 5.08
N PHE A 73 4.84 -10.82 3.99
CA PHE A 73 6.13 -11.44 3.73
C PHE A 73 6.71 -11.00 2.40
N PHE A 74 8.03 -11.01 2.34
CA PHE A 74 8.80 -10.76 1.15
C PHE A 74 9.02 -12.03 0.34
N TRP A 75 8.94 -11.91 -0.99
CA TRP A 75 9.38 -12.93 -1.93
C TRP A 75 10.18 -12.33 -3.07
N LYS A 76 11.32 -12.95 -3.40
CA LYS A 76 12.30 -12.35 -4.31
C LYS A 76 11.92 -12.42 -5.80
N SER A 77 11.41 -13.55 -6.27
CA SER A 77 11.28 -13.81 -7.72
C SER A 77 10.19 -14.84 -8.05
N ASN A 78 9.93 -15.06 -9.33
CA ASN A 78 8.92 -16.00 -9.85
C ASN A 78 7.47 -15.57 -9.62
N TYR A 79 7.21 -14.26 -9.62
CA TYR A 79 5.88 -13.68 -9.70
C TYR A 79 5.76 -12.99 -11.07
N GLY A 80 5.66 -13.76 -12.14
CA GLY A 80 5.70 -13.24 -13.51
C GLY A 80 6.98 -12.46 -13.78
N ASP A 81 6.83 -11.23 -14.27
CA ASP A 81 7.91 -10.27 -14.51
C ASP A 81 8.32 -9.47 -13.26
N LEU A 82 7.61 -9.63 -12.14
CA LEU A 82 7.89 -8.91 -10.90
C LEU A 82 9.01 -9.59 -10.08
N THR A 83 9.85 -8.74 -9.49
CA THR A 83 10.83 -9.09 -8.45
C THR A 83 10.54 -8.30 -7.19
N ASP A 84 10.98 -8.81 -6.05
CA ASP A 84 10.86 -8.14 -4.75
C ASP A 84 9.40 -7.79 -4.43
N VAL A 85 8.58 -8.82 -4.20
CA VAL A 85 7.14 -8.68 -3.99
C VAL A 85 6.74 -8.90 -2.53
N VAL A 86 5.60 -8.32 -2.16
CA VAL A 86 4.92 -8.63 -0.90
C VAL A 86 3.80 -9.65 -1.14
N TYR A 87 3.59 -10.55 -0.18
CA TYR A 87 2.47 -11.47 -0.19
C TYR A 87 1.93 -11.70 1.24
N GLY A 88 0.68 -12.14 1.34
CA GLY A 88 0.05 -12.57 2.59
C GLY A 88 0.39 -14.03 2.89
N GLY A 89 0.54 -14.39 4.17
CA GLY A 89 0.94 -15.72 4.60
C GLY A 89 0.05 -16.34 5.69
N ASP A 90 -0.29 -17.61 5.45
CA ASP A 90 -0.36 -18.75 6.39
C ASP A 90 -0.85 -19.99 5.60
N THR A 91 -1.63 -19.76 4.53
CA THR A 91 -2.17 -20.77 3.60
C THR A 91 -2.42 -20.14 2.22
N ASP A 92 -2.62 -20.97 1.19
CA ASP A 92 -3.00 -20.55 -0.18
C ASP A 92 -4.34 -19.80 -0.24
N THR A 93 -5.10 -19.79 0.85
CA THR A 93 -6.40 -19.11 0.97
C THR A 93 -6.34 -17.80 1.76
N SER A 94 -5.17 -17.40 2.25
CA SER A 94 -5.02 -16.15 2.99
C SER A 94 -5.11 -14.92 2.07
N VAL A 95 -5.55 -13.80 2.63
CA VAL A 95 -5.67 -12.52 1.92
C VAL A 95 -4.66 -11.53 2.49
N LEU A 96 -3.82 -10.95 1.64
CA LEU A 96 -2.96 -9.83 2.03
C LEU A 96 -3.82 -8.58 2.29
N GLN A 97 -3.67 -7.99 3.47
CA GLN A 97 -4.14 -6.63 3.76
C GLN A 97 -2.92 -5.69 3.83
N ILE A 98 -3.01 -4.60 3.06
CA ILE A 98 -2.19 -3.41 3.25
C ILE A 98 -3.14 -2.29 3.65
N LYS A 99 -2.96 -1.75 4.85
CA LYS A 99 -3.81 -0.70 5.39
C LYS A 99 -3.03 0.60 5.46
N PHE A 100 -3.59 1.64 4.85
CA PHE A 100 -3.05 2.99 4.88
C PHE A 100 -3.90 3.87 5.79
N THR A 101 -3.30 4.38 6.86
CA THR A 101 -3.94 5.31 7.79
C THR A 101 -3.39 6.70 7.54
N ALA A 102 -4.24 7.59 7.03
CA ALA A 102 -3.85 8.98 6.82
C ALA A 102 -3.62 9.69 8.16
N LEU A 103 -2.51 10.41 8.28
CA LEU A 103 -2.17 11.20 9.47
C LEU A 103 -2.35 12.69 9.16
N GLN A 104 -2.54 13.50 10.22
CA GLN A 104 -2.57 14.96 10.14
C GLN A 104 -3.62 15.53 9.15
N GLY A 105 -4.71 14.80 8.89
CA GLY A 105 -5.75 15.22 7.94
C GLY A 105 -5.35 15.10 6.47
N ALA A 106 -4.29 14.34 6.17
CA ALA A 106 -3.92 14.04 4.79
C ALA A 106 -5.04 13.28 4.07
N THR A 107 -5.12 13.48 2.76
CA THR A 107 -5.96 12.68 1.87
C THR A 107 -5.10 11.67 1.14
N LEU A 108 -5.58 10.44 1.04
CA LEU A 108 -4.89 9.37 0.33
C LEU A 108 -5.60 9.07 -0.98
N GLN A 109 -4.79 8.86 -2.02
CA GLN A 109 -5.24 8.35 -3.31
C GLN A 109 -4.32 7.19 -3.69
N LEU A 110 -4.91 6.02 -3.91
CA LEU A 110 -4.21 4.91 -4.51
C LEU A 110 -4.23 5.10 -6.04
N ASN A 111 -3.06 5.33 -6.63
CA ASN A 111 -2.95 5.55 -8.08
C ASN A 111 -2.94 4.24 -8.87
N GLY A 112 -2.49 3.15 -8.25
CA GLY A 112 -2.42 1.83 -8.86
C GLY A 112 -1.54 0.88 -8.06
N PHE A 113 -1.47 -0.36 -8.53
CA PHE A 113 -0.61 -1.41 -8.00
C PHE A 113 -0.20 -2.33 -9.14
N GLN A 114 0.82 -3.15 -8.90
CA GLN A 114 1.18 -4.26 -9.77
C GLN A 114 0.97 -5.57 -9.01
N ALA A 115 0.52 -6.59 -9.71
CA ALA A 115 0.33 -7.92 -9.19
C ALA A 115 0.68 -8.93 -10.29
N ALA A 116 1.23 -10.06 -9.90
CA ALA A 116 1.59 -11.15 -10.79
C ALA A 116 1.39 -12.48 -10.07
N GLY A 117 1.31 -13.56 -10.82
CA GLY A 117 0.97 -14.87 -10.30
C GLY A 117 2.19 -15.75 -10.04
N TRP A 118 2.25 -16.35 -8.85
CA TRP A 118 3.30 -17.28 -8.45
C TRP A 118 2.88 -18.73 -8.67
N PRO A 119 3.77 -19.64 -9.10
CA PRO A 119 5.16 -19.42 -9.49
C PRO A 119 5.26 -19.24 -11.01
N ASN A 120 5.11 -18.00 -11.51
CA ASN A 120 5.02 -17.69 -12.94
C ASN A 120 3.82 -18.38 -13.62
N THR A 121 2.66 -18.33 -12.97
CA THR A 121 1.40 -18.88 -13.48
C THR A 121 0.34 -17.81 -13.41
N SER A 122 -0.50 -17.66 -14.44
CA SER A 122 -1.57 -16.67 -14.42
C SER A 122 -2.72 -17.12 -13.52
N TYR A 123 -3.23 -16.21 -12.69
CA TYR A 123 -4.38 -16.46 -11.81
C TYR A 123 -5.44 -15.38 -11.98
N ASN A 124 -6.70 -15.77 -11.85
CA ASN A 124 -7.75 -14.79 -11.56
C ASN A 124 -7.51 -14.24 -10.16
N ALA A 125 -7.41 -12.92 -10.06
CA ALA A 125 -7.13 -12.21 -8.82
C ALA A 125 -8.24 -11.19 -8.54
N GLU A 126 -8.44 -10.89 -7.26
CA GLU A 126 -9.37 -9.89 -6.79
C GLU A 126 -8.67 -8.98 -5.78
N VAL A 127 -8.84 -7.66 -5.95
CA VAL A 127 -8.49 -6.65 -4.96
C VAL A 127 -9.78 -5.98 -4.49
N ARG A 128 -9.93 -5.80 -3.18
CA ARG A 128 -11.08 -5.13 -2.58
C ARG A 128 -10.63 -3.92 -1.78
N TYR A 129 -11.35 -2.82 -1.94
CA TYR A 129 -11.11 -1.57 -1.26
C TYR A 129 -12.12 -1.38 -0.15
N TYR A 130 -11.63 -0.93 0.99
CA TYR A 130 -12.42 -0.66 2.17
C TYR A 130 -11.99 0.67 2.79
N ASP A 131 -12.92 1.38 3.44
CA ASP A 131 -12.55 2.41 4.39
C ASP A 131 -11.99 1.79 5.69
N LEU A 132 -11.55 2.63 6.64
CA LEU A 132 -10.98 2.15 7.91
C LEU A 132 -12.02 1.45 8.82
N ASN A 133 -13.31 1.58 8.54
CA ASN A 133 -14.40 0.89 9.22
C ASN A 133 -14.85 -0.39 8.48
N TYR A 134 -14.11 -0.78 7.43
CA TYR A 134 -14.43 -1.92 6.56
C TYR A 134 -15.71 -1.77 5.74
N ASN A 135 -16.18 -0.54 5.48
CA ASN A 135 -17.20 -0.32 4.47
C ASN A 135 -16.59 -0.50 3.08
N PRO A 136 -17.18 -1.32 2.18
CA PRO A 136 -16.63 -1.54 0.85
C PRO A 136 -16.71 -0.26 0.01
N LEU A 137 -15.59 0.09 -0.62
CA LEU A 137 -15.48 1.22 -1.55
C LEU A 137 -15.50 0.75 -3.00
N GLY A 138 -15.16 -0.52 -3.25
CA GLY A 138 -15.14 -1.13 -4.58
C GLY A 138 -14.27 -2.38 -4.63
N ASN A 139 -14.19 -2.99 -5.81
CA ASN A 139 -13.30 -4.11 -6.09
C ASN A 139 -12.84 -4.12 -7.54
N GLU A 140 -11.73 -4.80 -7.78
CA GLU A 140 -11.17 -5.04 -9.10
C GLU A 140 -10.95 -6.54 -9.30
N LEU A 141 -11.44 -7.05 -10.43
CA LEU A 141 -11.18 -8.41 -10.89
C LEU A 141 -10.28 -8.34 -12.11
N PHE A 142 -9.19 -9.10 -12.09
CA PHE A 142 -8.20 -9.10 -13.17
C PHE A 142 -7.48 -10.45 -13.24
N VAL A 143 -6.66 -10.63 -14.27
CA VAL A 143 -5.76 -11.77 -14.38
C VAL A 143 -4.37 -11.30 -13.98
N ALA A 144 -3.85 -11.79 -12.87
CA ALA A 144 -2.45 -11.59 -12.48
C ALA A 144 -1.56 -12.41 -13.45
N PRO A 145 -0.68 -11.77 -14.25
CA PRO A 145 0.11 -12.47 -15.25
C PRO A 145 1.19 -13.35 -14.62
N GLY A 146 1.51 -14.47 -15.27
CA GLY A 146 2.58 -15.37 -14.88
C GLY A 146 3.86 -15.28 -15.73
N THR A 147 3.98 -14.33 -16.65
CA THR A 147 5.05 -14.29 -17.67
C THR A 147 5.78 -12.97 -17.70
#